data_AF-A0A7W0S8H6-F1
#
_entry.id   AF-A0A7W0S8H6-F1
#
_cell.length_a   1.000
_cell.length_b   1.000
_cell.length_c   1.000
_cell.angle_alpha   90.00
_cell.angle_beta   90.00
_cell.angle_gamma   90.00
#
_symmetry.space_group_name_H-M   'P 1'
#
loop_
_entity.id
_entity.type
_entity.pdbx_description
1 polymer ?
#
loop_
_entity_poly.entity_id
_entity_poly.type
_entity_poly.pdbx_seq_one_letter_code
_entity_poly.pdbx_strand_id
1 'polypeptide(L)' 'TIGVADRAVVLDGGRIVESGRPAALLAAGGPFTALFGDEGIAA' A
#
# COMPACT_ATOMS: atom_id res chain seq x y z
N THR A 1 7.08 -4.53 9.06
CA THR A 1 7.65 -3.15 9.10
C THR A 1 6.88 -2.15 8.26
N ILE A 2 6.22 -2.53 7.16
CA ILE A 2 5.38 -1.62 6.35
C ILE A 2 4.00 -1.35 6.98
N GLY A 3 3.42 -2.32 7.70
CA GLY A 3 2.10 -2.18 8.33
C GLY A 3 2.00 -1.08 9.40
N VAL A 4 3.12 -0.65 9.98
CA VAL A 4 3.15 0.42 11.00
C VAL A 4 3.26 1.83 10.43
N ALA A 5 3.38 1.97 9.11
CA ALA A 5 3.49 3.29 8.51
C ALA A 5 2.15 4.05 8.60
N ASP A 6 2.19 5.31 9.02
CA ASP A 6 1.02 6.18 9.06
C ASP A 6 0.47 6.48 7.65
N ARG A 7 1.33 6.39 6.63
CA ARG A 7 0.96 6.64 5.24
C ARG A 7 1.86 5.90 4.26
N ALA A 8 1.24 5.40 3.19
CA ALA A 8 1.89 4.87 2.00
C ALA A 8 1.40 5.60 0.75
N VAL A 9 2.26 5.63 -0.27
CA VAL A 9 2.02 6.23 -1.59
C VAL A 9 2.59 5.30 -2.65
N VAL A 10 1.81 5.01 -3.69
CA VAL A 10 2.27 4.28 -4.87
C VAL A 10 2.52 5.29 -5.99
N LEU A 11 3.74 5.26 -6.53
CA LEU A 11 4.10 6.03 -7.71
C LEU A 11 4.14 5.13 -8.95
N ASP A 12 3.57 5.61 -10.04
CA ASP A 12 3.69 5.03 -11.37
C ASP A 12 3.99 6.14 -12.38
N GLY A 13 5.04 5.97 -13.20
CA GLY A 13 5.45 6.97 -14.19
C GLY A 13 5.68 8.39 -13.63
N GLY A 14 6.10 8.50 -12.37
CA GLY A 14 6.29 9.80 -11.69
C GLY A 14 5.01 10.47 -11.19
N ARG A 15 3.86 9.77 -11.19
CA ARG A 15 2.59 10.24 -10.64
C ARG A 15 2.18 9.39 -9.45
N ILE A 16 1.57 10.01 -8.44
CA ILE A 16 0.93 9.30 -7.34
C ILE A 16 -0.38 8.72 -7.86
N VAL A 17 -0.48 7.39 -7.90
CA VAL A 17 -1.68 6.68 -8.37
C VAL A 17 -2.53 6.15 -7.22
N GLU A 18 -1.95 6.03 -6.02
CA GLU A 18 -2.66 5.58 -4.82
C GLU A 18 -1.99 6.16 -3.56
N SER A 19 -2.78 6.52 -2.55
CA SER A 19 -2.24 6.96 -1.26
C SER A 19 -3.21 6.70 -0.11
N GLY A 20 -2.70 6.36 1.07
CA GLY A 20 -3.52 6.07 2.24
C GLY A 20 -2.76 5.38 3.36
N ARG A 21 -3.47 4.94 4.39
CA ARG A 21 -2.89 4.05 5.41
C ARG A 21 -2.68 2.66 4.80
N PRO A 22 -1.57 1.96 5.08
CA PRO A 22 -1.29 0.64 4.52
C PRO A 22 -2.45 -0.34 4.70
N ALA A 23 -3.03 -0.41 5.90
CA ALA A 23 -4.17 -1.29 6.18
C ALA A 23 -5.40 -0.99 5.31
N ALA A 24 -5.67 0.29 5.03
CA ALA A 24 -6.78 0.68 4.17
C ALA A 24 -6.49 0.37 2.69
N LEU A 25 -5.24 0.54 2.25
CA LEU A 25 -4.83 0.23 0.88
C LEU A 25 -4.84 -1.27 0.59
N LEU A 26 -4.41 -2.09 1.56
CA LEU A 26 -4.52 -3.55 1.51
C LEU A 26 -5.97 -4.00 1.40
N ALA A 27 -6.86 -3.40 2.19
CA ALA A 27 -8.30 -3.71 2.14
C ALA A 27 -8.96 -3.25 0.82
N ALA A 28 -8.44 -2.19 0.19
CA ALA A 28 -8.95 -1.67 -1.08
C ALA A 28 -8.55 -2.55 -2.29
N GLY A 29 -7.54 -3.42 -2.16
CA GLY A 29 -7.12 -4.32 -3.24
C GLY A 29 -6.47 -3.61 -4.43
N GLY A 30 -6.02 -2.36 -4.25
CA GLY A 30 -5.44 -1.52 -5.30
C GLY A 30 -3.96 -1.84 -5.62
N PRO A 31 -3.28 -0.95 -6.38
CA PRO A 31 -1.86 -1.08 -6.74
C PRO A 31 -0.92 -1.43 -5.57
N PHE A 32 -1.17 -0.87 -4.38
CA PHE A 32 -0.41 -1.17 -3.17
C PHE A 32 -0.51 -2.65 -2.78
N THR A 33 -1.69 -3.25 -2.93
CA THR A 33 -1.93 -4.67 -2.63
C THR A 33 -1.24 -5.57 -3.64
N ALA A 34 -1.21 -5.18 -4.92
CA ALA A 34 -0.49 -5.94 -5.94
C ALA A 34 1.02 -6.02 -5.67
N LEU A 35 1.58 -5.01 -5.00
CA LEU A 35 3.02 -4.96 -4.66
C LEU A 35 3.35 -5.63 -3.32
N PHE A 36 2.47 -5.49 -2.32
CA PHE A 36 2.79 -5.85 -0.93
C PHE A 36 1.76 -6.76 -0.27
N GLY A 37 0.78 -7.30 -0.99
CA GLY A 37 -0.34 -8.05 -0.41
C GLY A 37 0.08 -9.22 0.48
N ASP A 38 1.12 -9.97 0.08
CA ASP A 38 1.59 -11.15 0.82
C ASP A 38 2.35 -10.77 2.10
N GLU A 39 3.27 -9.79 2.01
CA GLU A 39 4.06 -9.30 3.16
C GLU A 39 3.25 -8.39 4.11
N GLY A 40 2.26 -7.69 3.58
CA GLY A 40 1.45 -6.71 4.30
C GLY A 40 0.36 -7.34 5.18
N ILE A 41 -0.08 -8.56 4.87
CA ILE A 41 -1.05 -9.31 5.69
C ILE A 41 -0.37 -10.06 6.85
N ALA A 42 0.93 -10.35 6.73
CA ALA A 42 1.71 -11.09 7.74
C ALA A 42 2.34 -10.19 8.83
N ALA A 43 2.24 -8.86 8.72
CA ALA A 43 2.89 -7.88 9.60
C ALA A 43 1.92 -7.26 10.62
#